data_AF-A0A5E8HGR5-F1
#
_entry.id   AF-A0A5E8HGR5-F1
#
_cell.length_a   1.000
_cell.length_b   1.000
_cell.length_c   1.000
_cell.angle_alpha   90.00
_cell.angle_beta   90.00
_cell.angle_gamma   90.00
#
_symmetry.space_group_name_H-M   'P 1'
#
loop_
_entity.id
_entity.type
_entity.pdbx_description
1 polymer ?
#
loop_
_entity_poly.entity_id
_entity_poly.type
_entity_poly.pdbx_seq_one_letter_code
_entity_poly.pdbx_strand_id
1 'polypeptide(L)'
;MRLIETIVPFYFILMLIEIIYTRYTKKDYYFYEDSIADLSLGVLSRIFDGLILLGVVFVYSKLYDLSFGVEGLNKVFLGTNSFLHWLVLFVLLDFLFYLAHRYSHEIKILWASHVVHHSSEEFNLSVALRQSFIRNIGIGMFYLPLALLGFPVESYLIIDALNRTYQFWVHTRTINKLPKWFEAIFVTPSHHRVHHAMNPEYIDKNYGGVFIVWDKLFGTFCEESFEPRYGLTSQLHQYDPIGANIHVLKDLFSDLIQTKYKWQGIVSFFSYPSVRPDDLQIAMDRGVRDPKIWLAHHKLELTQKVFNSVFRIPSGPTIYRVYLGFQFAIPTILTLYFLKRMHLFRLPEVSSVLVLLVFSFYSLGKLLEGKKEWFRVEIPKYFSWLFLLVYFFTK
;
A
#
# COMPACT_ATOMS: atom_id res chain seq x y z
N MET A 1 20.98 4.68 4.26
CA MET A 1 20.20 3.54 4.82
C MET A 1 19.84 3.66 6.31
N ARG A 2 20.63 4.34 7.17
CA ARG A 2 20.28 4.49 8.61
C ARG A 2 18.98 5.28 8.90
N LEU A 3 18.54 6.15 7.99
CA LEU A 3 17.38 7.01 8.18
C LEU A 3 16.07 6.22 8.36
N ILE A 4 15.79 5.27 7.46
CA ILE A 4 14.55 4.47 7.50
C ILE A 4 14.49 3.64 8.78
N GLU A 5 15.60 2.99 9.15
CA GLU A 5 15.69 2.19 10.38
C GLU A 5 15.48 3.04 11.64
N THR A 6 15.86 4.32 11.59
CA THR A 6 15.68 5.27 12.70
C THR A 6 14.23 5.74 12.82
N ILE A 7 13.48 5.81 11.71
CA ILE A 7 12.10 6.34 11.70
C ILE A 7 11.07 5.29 12.13
N VAL A 8 11.28 4.01 11.80
CA VAL A 8 10.30 2.95 12.09
C VAL A 8 9.87 2.88 13.56
N PRO A 9 10.76 2.98 14.57
CA PRO A 9 10.35 3.04 15.98
C PRO A 9 9.38 4.19 16.29
N PHE A 10 9.52 5.35 15.64
CA PHE A 10 8.61 6.48 15.83
C PHE A 10 7.21 6.17 15.30
N TYR A 11 7.07 5.41 14.21
CA TYR A 11 5.75 4.97 13.74
C TYR A 11 5.03 4.13 14.81
N PHE A 12 5.73 3.20 15.45
CA PHE A 12 5.15 2.37 16.52
C PHE A 12 4.82 3.18 17.77
N ILE A 13 5.64 4.17 18.14
CA ILE A 13 5.34 5.08 19.25
C ILE A 13 4.08 5.90 18.94
N LEU A 14 3.97 6.47 17.73
CA LEU A 14 2.79 7.25 17.33
C LEU A 14 1.52 6.39 17.27
N MET A 15 1.60 5.15 16.75
CA MET A 15 0.49 4.20 16.80
C MET A 15 0.09 3.89 18.25
N LEU A 16 1.05 3.66 19.14
CA LEU A 16 0.75 3.41 20.56
C LEU A 16 0.05 4.61 21.21
N ILE A 17 0.51 5.83 20.92
CA ILE A 17 -0.13 7.07 21.38
C ILE A 17 -1.57 7.15 20.85
N GLU A 18 -1.80 6.88 19.56
CA GLU A 18 -3.14 6.89 18.96
C GLU A 18 -4.05 5.83 19.60
N ILE A 19 -3.54 4.62 19.85
CA ILE A 19 -4.27 3.56 20.54
C ILE A 19 -4.64 4.01 21.96
N ILE A 20 -3.70 4.53 22.74
CA ILE A 20 -3.98 5.00 24.11
C ILE A 20 -5.02 6.13 24.08
N TYR A 21 -4.88 7.09 23.18
CA TYR A 21 -5.82 8.20 23.01
C TYR A 21 -7.21 7.72 22.63
N THR A 22 -7.33 6.81 21.67
CA THR A 22 -8.64 6.26 21.24
C THR A 22 -9.30 5.43 22.34
N ARG A 23 -8.53 4.67 23.14
CA ARG A 23 -9.05 3.97 24.32
C ARG A 23 -9.53 4.94 25.41
N TYR A 24 -8.75 5.98 25.70
CA TYR A 24 -9.11 7.02 26.67
C TYR A 24 -10.38 7.78 26.26
N THR A 25 -10.49 8.14 24.98
CA THR A 25 -11.64 8.87 24.42
C THR A 25 -12.80 7.96 23.99
N LYS A 26 -12.70 6.65 24.24
CA LYS A 26 -13.70 5.63 23.86
C LYS A 26 -14.07 5.66 22.37
N LYS A 27 -13.09 6.00 21.52
CA LYS A 27 -13.20 5.97 20.06
C LYS A 27 -12.82 4.59 19.54
N ASP A 28 -13.61 4.08 18.62
CA ASP A 28 -13.47 2.73 18.10
C ASP A 28 -12.88 2.72 16.68
N TYR A 29 -11.64 3.20 16.58
CA TYR A 29 -10.91 3.37 15.32
C TYR A 29 -9.97 2.20 14.99
N TYR A 30 -9.80 1.27 15.93
CA TYR A 30 -8.84 0.17 15.86
C TYR A 30 -9.57 -1.14 16.06
N PHE A 31 -9.60 -1.95 15.01
CA PHE A 31 -9.98 -3.35 15.07
C PHE A 31 -8.73 -4.23 15.08
N TYR A 32 -8.63 -5.14 16.05
CA TYR A 32 -7.42 -5.92 16.33
C TYR A 32 -6.98 -6.75 15.11
N GLU A 33 -7.91 -7.49 14.52
CA GLU A 33 -7.65 -8.37 13.40
C GLU A 33 -7.13 -7.62 12.17
N ASP A 34 -7.75 -6.47 11.86
CA ASP A 34 -7.35 -5.64 10.74
C ASP A 34 -6.00 -4.95 11.01
N SER A 35 -5.72 -4.53 12.26
CA SER A 35 -4.41 -3.98 12.63
C SER A 35 -3.28 -5.01 12.45
N ILE A 36 -3.52 -6.28 12.81
CA ILE A 36 -2.54 -7.35 12.56
C ILE A 36 -2.38 -7.60 11.06
N ALA A 37 -3.45 -7.55 10.28
CA ALA A 37 -3.41 -7.70 8.82
C ALA A 37 -2.61 -6.56 8.16
N ASP A 38 -2.85 -5.31 8.56
CA ASP A 38 -2.10 -4.13 8.12
C ASP A 38 -0.60 -4.29 8.32
N LEU A 39 -0.20 -4.63 9.55
CA LEU A 39 1.20 -4.80 9.90
C LEU A 39 1.81 -6.02 9.19
N SER A 40 1.06 -7.12 9.03
CA SER A 40 1.50 -8.31 8.30
C SER A 40 1.77 -8.00 6.83
N LEU A 41 0.88 -7.23 6.17
CA LEU A 41 1.07 -6.75 4.81
C LEU A 41 2.30 -5.84 4.70
N GLY A 42 2.50 -4.95 5.67
CA GLY A 42 3.69 -4.09 5.73
C GLY A 42 4.99 -4.90 5.85
N VAL A 43 5.05 -5.89 6.73
CA VAL A 43 6.24 -6.75 6.88
C VAL A 43 6.49 -7.57 5.62
N LEU A 44 5.44 -8.18 5.06
CA LEU A 44 5.55 -8.91 3.79
C LEU A 44 6.05 -8.02 2.66
N SER A 45 5.53 -6.81 2.52
CA SER A 45 5.99 -5.88 1.50
C SER A 45 7.51 -5.65 1.58
N ARG A 46 8.10 -5.60 2.79
CA ARG A 46 9.55 -5.43 2.96
C ARG A 46 10.36 -6.63 2.46
N ILE A 47 9.82 -7.85 2.54
CA ILE A 47 10.46 -9.05 2.01
C ILE A 47 10.57 -8.95 0.48
N PHE A 48 9.49 -8.59 -0.20
CA PHE A 48 9.46 -8.47 -1.66
C PHE A 48 10.16 -7.21 -2.17
N ASP A 49 10.05 -6.10 -1.43
CA ASP A 49 10.66 -4.82 -1.76
C ASP A 49 12.17 -4.92 -1.93
N GLY A 50 12.86 -5.79 -1.17
CA GLY A 50 14.31 -5.94 -1.30
C GLY A 50 14.75 -6.25 -2.74
N LEU A 51 14.10 -7.22 -3.39
CA LEU A 51 14.44 -7.60 -4.78
C LEU A 51 13.92 -6.59 -5.80
N ILE A 52 12.70 -6.10 -5.62
CA ILE A 52 12.07 -5.15 -6.53
C ILE A 52 12.84 -3.82 -6.53
N LEU A 53 13.18 -3.30 -5.34
CA LEU A 53 13.92 -2.06 -5.20
C LEU A 53 15.32 -2.19 -5.80
N LEU A 54 16.01 -3.33 -5.63
CA LEU A 54 17.30 -3.57 -6.29
C LEU A 54 17.18 -3.48 -7.82
N GLY A 55 16.14 -4.06 -8.40
CA GLY A 55 15.86 -3.94 -9.84
C GLY A 55 15.58 -2.50 -10.27
N VAL A 56 14.71 -1.78 -9.54
CA VAL A 56 14.39 -0.38 -9.82
C VAL A 56 15.63 0.52 -9.69
N VAL A 57 16.43 0.33 -8.64
CA VAL A 57 17.69 1.06 -8.41
C VAL A 57 18.70 0.75 -9.50
N PHE A 58 18.82 -0.50 -9.93
CA PHE A 58 19.69 -0.87 -11.04
C PHE A 58 19.30 -0.14 -12.33
N VAL A 59 18.01 -0.15 -12.69
CA VAL A 59 17.50 0.59 -13.85
C VAL A 59 17.72 2.09 -13.69
N TYR A 60 17.44 2.64 -12.51
CA TYR A 60 17.66 4.05 -12.18
C TYR A 60 19.13 4.43 -12.41
N SER A 61 20.09 3.66 -11.89
CA SER A 61 21.52 3.93 -12.08
C SER A 61 21.92 3.87 -13.56
N LYS A 62 21.35 2.95 -14.35
CA LYS A 62 21.60 2.90 -15.80
C LYS A 62 21.03 4.10 -16.56
N LEU A 63 19.87 4.61 -16.14
CA LEU A 63 19.33 5.85 -16.69
C LEU A 63 20.14 7.07 -16.25
N TYR A 64 20.68 7.05 -15.03
CA TYR A 64 21.54 8.11 -14.52
C TYR A 64 22.86 8.20 -15.32
N ASP A 65 23.43 7.07 -15.73
CA ASP A 65 24.60 7.04 -16.63
C ASP A 65 24.32 7.74 -17.99
N LEU A 66 23.05 7.78 -18.42
CA LEU A 66 22.56 8.42 -19.64
C LEU A 66 22.01 9.84 -19.41
N SER A 67 22.17 10.37 -18.19
CA SER A 67 21.53 11.63 -17.81
C SER A 67 22.09 12.81 -18.61
N PHE A 68 21.16 13.65 -19.09
CA PHE A 68 21.49 14.92 -19.74
C PHE A 68 21.44 16.09 -18.75
N GLY A 69 20.91 15.85 -17.54
CA GLY A 69 20.67 16.89 -16.55
C GLY A 69 21.78 17.11 -15.53
N VAL A 70 22.81 16.25 -15.41
CA VAL A 70 23.86 16.38 -14.38
C VAL A 70 24.63 17.70 -14.51
N GLU A 71 24.99 18.09 -15.73
CA GLU A 71 25.71 19.35 -15.95
C GLU A 71 24.79 20.57 -15.67
N GLY A 72 23.51 20.48 -16.06
CA GLY A 72 22.51 21.53 -15.82
C GLY A 72 22.14 21.68 -14.34
N LEU A 73 21.91 20.58 -13.63
CA LEU A 73 21.66 20.55 -12.19
C LEU A 73 22.84 21.11 -11.40
N ASN A 74 24.08 20.76 -11.77
CA ASN A 74 25.26 21.30 -11.10
C ASN A 74 25.42 22.81 -11.36
N LYS A 75 25.09 23.29 -12.56
CA LYS A 75 25.17 24.72 -12.93
C LYS A 75 24.07 25.57 -12.28
N VAL A 76 22.84 25.04 -12.13
CA VAL A 76 21.67 25.81 -11.67
C VAL A 76 21.33 25.59 -10.19
N PHE A 77 21.48 24.35 -9.69
CA PHE A 77 20.98 23.94 -8.36
C PHE A 77 22.09 23.62 -7.35
N LEU A 78 23.37 23.85 -7.70
CA LEU A 78 24.54 23.73 -6.82
C LEU A 78 24.70 22.35 -6.15
N GLY A 79 24.59 21.24 -6.87
CA GLY A 79 24.96 19.89 -6.38
C GLY A 79 24.32 19.43 -5.06
N THR A 80 24.75 18.29 -4.51
CA THR A 80 24.15 17.69 -3.30
C THR A 80 24.40 18.49 -2.00
N ASN A 81 25.30 19.47 -2.03
CA ASN A 81 25.59 20.36 -0.91
C ASN A 81 24.60 21.54 -0.79
N SER A 82 23.81 21.79 -1.83
CA SER A 82 22.85 22.88 -1.87
C SER A 82 21.49 22.47 -1.31
N PHE A 83 20.92 23.30 -0.46
CA PHE A 83 19.54 23.13 0.00
C PHE A 83 18.54 23.10 -1.18
N LEU A 84 18.82 23.86 -2.24
CA LEU A 84 17.93 23.96 -3.39
C LEU A 84 17.83 22.65 -4.17
N HIS A 85 18.92 21.87 -4.27
CA HIS A 85 18.90 20.51 -4.84
C HIS A 85 17.86 19.63 -4.16
N TRP A 86 17.88 19.60 -2.83
CA TRP A 86 16.98 18.79 -2.02
C TRP A 86 15.53 19.29 -2.08
N LEU A 87 15.33 20.62 -2.06
CA LEU A 87 14.00 21.22 -2.16
C LEU A 87 13.34 20.91 -3.51
N VAL A 88 14.07 21.10 -4.61
CA VAL A 88 13.58 20.82 -5.96
C VAL A 88 13.29 19.34 -6.13
N LEU A 89 14.20 18.47 -5.67
CA LEU A 89 13.98 17.03 -5.70
C LEU A 89 12.74 16.63 -4.89
N PHE A 90 12.52 17.22 -3.72
CA PHE A 90 11.35 16.94 -2.89
C PHE A 90 10.05 17.32 -3.60
N VAL A 91 9.98 18.51 -4.20
CA VAL A 91 8.79 18.96 -4.95
C VAL A 91 8.55 18.09 -6.20
N LEU A 92 9.61 17.79 -6.97
CA LEU A 92 9.50 16.94 -8.16
C LEU A 92 9.08 15.51 -7.81
N LEU A 93 9.67 14.92 -6.76
CA LEU A 93 9.31 13.58 -6.32
C LEU A 93 7.87 13.53 -5.83
N ASP A 94 7.40 14.54 -5.08
CA ASP A 94 6.00 14.61 -4.65
C ASP A 94 5.02 14.75 -5.83
N PHE A 95 5.39 15.51 -6.86
CA PHE A 95 4.60 15.59 -8.09
C PHE A 95 4.55 14.24 -8.84
N LEU A 96 5.70 13.55 -8.97
CA LEU A 96 5.75 12.21 -9.56
C LEU A 96 4.96 11.20 -8.74
N PHE A 97 4.97 11.31 -7.41
CA PHE A 97 4.12 10.53 -6.54
C PHE A 97 2.64 10.80 -6.83
N TYR A 98 2.21 12.06 -6.94
CA TYR A 98 0.84 12.40 -7.30
C TYR A 98 0.40 11.74 -8.62
N LEU A 99 1.24 11.79 -9.66
CA LEU A 99 0.95 11.11 -10.94
C LEU A 99 0.85 9.60 -10.77
N ALA A 100 1.82 8.99 -10.10
CA ALA A 100 1.84 7.55 -9.86
C ALA A 100 0.59 7.11 -9.08
N HIS A 101 0.25 7.86 -8.03
CA HIS A 101 -0.85 7.57 -7.15
C HIS A 101 -2.19 7.69 -7.88
N ARG A 102 -2.39 8.77 -8.64
CA ARG A 102 -3.56 8.94 -9.49
C ARG A 102 -3.71 7.79 -10.50
N TYR A 103 -2.65 7.45 -11.23
CA TYR A 103 -2.71 6.34 -12.19
C TYR A 103 -2.88 4.98 -11.53
N SER A 104 -2.41 4.81 -10.29
CA SER A 104 -2.74 3.64 -9.48
C SER A 104 -4.22 3.53 -9.17
N HIS A 105 -4.99 4.61 -9.11
CA HIS A 105 -6.45 4.56 -8.98
C HIS A 105 -7.18 4.48 -10.33
N GLU A 106 -6.64 5.10 -11.38
CA GLU A 106 -7.32 5.20 -12.68
C GLU A 106 -6.95 4.08 -13.68
N ILE A 107 -5.91 3.28 -13.44
CA ILE A 107 -5.45 2.21 -14.34
C ILE A 107 -5.42 0.86 -13.60
N LYS A 108 -6.22 -0.11 -14.07
CA LYS A 108 -6.47 -1.39 -13.38
C LYS A 108 -5.22 -2.19 -13.03
N ILE A 109 -4.22 -2.27 -13.91
CA ILE A 109 -2.97 -2.99 -13.59
C ILE A 109 -2.15 -2.27 -12.50
N LEU A 110 -2.17 -0.94 -12.47
CA LEU A 110 -1.51 -0.16 -11.43
C LEU A 110 -2.31 -0.19 -10.12
N TRP A 111 -3.64 -0.28 -10.21
CA TRP A 111 -4.53 -0.52 -9.07
C TRP A 111 -4.20 -1.81 -8.34
N ALA A 112 -3.80 -2.87 -9.05
CA ALA A 112 -3.34 -4.10 -8.40
C ALA A 112 -2.18 -3.86 -7.41
N SER A 113 -1.36 -2.82 -7.62
CA SER A 113 -0.27 -2.45 -6.72
C SER A 113 -0.67 -1.56 -5.55
N HIS A 114 -1.92 -1.10 -5.51
CA HIS A 114 -2.36 -0.07 -4.57
C HIS A 114 -3.66 -0.43 -3.83
N VAL A 115 -4.53 -1.26 -4.43
CA VAL A 115 -5.80 -1.74 -3.85
C VAL A 115 -5.68 -2.24 -2.41
N VAL A 116 -4.57 -2.93 -2.10
CA VAL A 116 -4.27 -3.48 -0.77
C VAL A 116 -4.26 -2.38 0.28
N HIS A 117 -3.74 -1.21 -0.06
CA HIS A 117 -3.66 -0.05 0.84
C HIS A 117 -5.05 0.49 1.21
N HIS A 118 -5.98 0.49 0.26
CA HIS A 118 -7.36 0.92 0.45
C HIS A 118 -8.28 -0.17 1.01
N SER A 119 -7.80 -1.40 1.16
CA SER A 119 -8.67 -2.52 1.49
C SER A 119 -9.02 -2.63 2.98
N SER A 120 -8.44 -1.80 3.86
CA SER A 120 -8.84 -1.73 5.27
C SER A 120 -10.16 -0.98 5.39
N GLU A 121 -11.08 -1.53 6.17
CA GLU A 121 -12.34 -0.86 6.53
C GLU A 121 -12.18 0.02 7.78
N GLU A 122 -11.02 -0.05 8.43
CA GLU A 122 -10.60 0.86 9.48
C GLU A 122 -9.79 2.02 8.89
N PHE A 123 -9.64 3.10 9.67
CA PHE A 123 -8.72 4.17 9.30
C PHE A 123 -8.04 4.74 10.52
N ASN A 124 -6.77 4.40 10.65
CA ASN A 124 -5.86 4.74 11.75
C ASN A 124 -4.40 4.56 11.27
N LEU A 125 -3.43 4.83 12.12
CA LEU A 125 -2.02 4.85 11.71
C LEU A 125 -1.47 3.49 11.23
N SER A 126 -2.11 2.35 11.54
CA SER A 126 -1.67 1.05 11.00
C SER A 126 -1.92 0.94 9.49
N VAL A 127 -2.95 1.60 8.96
CA VAL A 127 -3.28 1.59 7.53
C VAL A 127 -2.13 2.15 6.67
N ALA A 128 -1.35 3.09 7.22
CA ALA A 128 -0.13 3.59 6.57
C ALA A 128 0.88 2.46 6.26
N LEU A 129 0.87 1.39 7.06
CA LEU A 129 1.76 0.24 6.91
C LEU A 129 1.13 -0.89 6.08
N ARG A 130 -0.16 -0.80 5.74
CA ARG A 130 -0.84 -1.72 4.83
C ARG A 130 -0.37 -1.47 3.38
N GLN A 131 0.69 -2.17 2.97
CA GLN A 131 1.33 -1.94 1.67
C GLN A 131 1.32 -3.21 0.81
N SER A 132 1.09 -3.04 -0.49
CA SER A 132 1.22 -4.14 -1.46
C SER A 132 2.69 -4.55 -1.62
N PHE A 133 2.94 -5.84 -1.86
CA PHE A 133 4.28 -6.33 -2.15
C PHE A 133 4.77 -5.97 -3.57
N ILE A 134 3.90 -5.50 -4.49
CA ILE A 134 4.29 -5.00 -5.82
C ILE A 134 4.23 -3.48 -5.94
N ARG A 135 4.02 -2.77 -4.82
CA ARG A 135 3.89 -1.31 -4.80
C ARG A 135 5.04 -0.58 -5.48
N ASN A 136 6.28 -1.02 -5.26
CA ASN A 136 7.45 -0.35 -5.84
C ASN A 136 7.58 -0.55 -7.36
N ILE A 137 6.89 -1.55 -7.93
CA ILE A 137 6.70 -1.63 -9.38
C ILE A 137 5.71 -0.54 -9.79
N GLY A 138 4.53 -0.49 -9.19
CA GLY A 138 3.48 0.47 -9.55
C GLY A 138 3.87 1.94 -9.38
N ILE A 139 4.47 2.29 -8.24
CA ILE A 139 4.83 3.69 -7.90
C ILE A 139 6.30 3.99 -8.19
N GLY A 140 7.22 3.08 -7.83
CA GLY A 140 8.66 3.36 -7.91
C GLY A 140 9.19 3.62 -9.33
N MET A 141 8.56 3.01 -10.35
CA MET A 141 8.92 3.26 -11.75
C MET A 141 8.66 4.70 -12.20
N PHE A 142 7.72 5.42 -11.58
CA PHE A 142 7.43 6.82 -11.90
C PHE A 142 8.56 7.77 -11.48
N TYR A 143 9.49 7.32 -10.64
CA TYR A 143 10.64 8.12 -10.21
C TYR A 143 11.84 8.02 -11.15
N LEU A 144 11.83 7.11 -12.12
CA LEU A 144 12.91 6.92 -13.09
C LEU A 144 13.30 8.20 -13.88
N PRO A 145 12.37 9.12 -14.24
CA PRO A 145 12.75 10.39 -14.88
C PRO A 145 13.71 11.25 -14.05
N LEU A 146 13.73 11.13 -12.72
CA LEU A 146 14.67 11.86 -11.86
C LEU A 146 16.12 11.48 -12.15
N ALA A 147 16.37 10.22 -12.56
CA ALA A 147 17.68 9.76 -12.97
C ALA A 147 18.19 10.52 -14.20
N LEU A 148 17.34 10.66 -15.22
CA LEU A 148 17.64 11.37 -16.46
C LEU A 148 17.87 12.87 -16.23
N LEU A 149 17.13 13.45 -15.29
CA LEU A 149 17.32 14.81 -14.82
C LEU A 149 18.63 14.99 -14.04
N GLY A 150 19.32 13.91 -13.65
CA GLY A 150 20.64 13.94 -13.02
C GLY A 150 20.61 13.94 -11.49
N PHE A 151 19.52 13.50 -10.86
CA PHE A 151 19.49 13.31 -9.40
C PHE A 151 20.15 11.98 -9.01
N PRO A 152 21.19 11.99 -8.15
CA PRO A 152 21.82 10.76 -7.68
C PRO A 152 20.84 9.85 -6.95
N VAL A 153 21.05 8.54 -7.06
CA VAL A 153 20.17 7.52 -6.45
C VAL A 153 20.03 7.70 -4.93
N GLU A 154 21.11 8.10 -4.26
CA GLU A 154 21.10 8.36 -2.81
C GLU A 154 20.17 9.52 -2.45
N SER A 155 20.18 10.58 -3.28
CA SER A 155 19.29 11.73 -3.08
C SER A 155 17.83 11.33 -3.26
N TYR A 156 17.53 10.58 -4.32
CA TYR A 156 16.21 10.01 -4.57
C TYR A 156 15.73 9.18 -3.37
N LEU A 157 16.52 8.21 -2.90
CA LEU A 157 16.13 7.31 -1.82
C LEU A 157 15.89 8.05 -0.49
N ILE A 158 16.66 9.11 -0.21
CA ILE A 158 16.46 9.94 0.98
C ILE A 158 15.16 10.74 0.88
N ILE A 159 14.92 11.42 -0.24
CA ILE A 159 13.70 12.20 -0.45
C ILE A 159 12.46 11.31 -0.48
N ASP A 160 12.54 10.15 -1.12
CA ASP A 160 11.45 9.15 -1.12
C ASP A 160 11.11 8.68 0.30
N ALA A 161 12.13 8.42 1.14
CA ALA A 161 11.92 8.07 2.54
C ALA A 161 11.26 9.21 3.34
N LEU A 162 11.68 10.46 3.14
CA LEU A 162 11.05 11.63 3.78
C LEU A 162 9.60 11.83 3.33
N ASN A 163 9.33 11.69 2.03
CA ASN A 163 8.00 11.79 1.47
C ASN A 163 7.06 10.73 2.07
N ARG A 164 7.50 9.46 2.13
CA ARG A 164 6.74 8.39 2.81
C ARG A 164 6.54 8.64 4.31
N THR A 165 7.52 9.26 4.97
CA THR A 165 7.43 9.63 6.39
C THR A 165 6.35 10.68 6.62
N TYR A 166 6.23 11.66 5.73
CA TYR A 166 5.12 12.60 5.76
C TYR A 166 3.78 11.89 5.53
N GLN A 167 3.70 10.98 4.55
CA GLN A 167 2.46 10.26 4.26
C GLN A 167 2.01 9.34 5.41
N PHE A 168 2.88 8.95 6.34
CA PHE A 168 2.50 8.11 7.48
C PHE A 168 1.45 8.78 8.38
N TRP A 169 1.74 10.00 8.87
CA TRP A 169 0.95 10.61 9.96
C TRP A 169 -0.44 11.06 9.54
N VAL A 170 -0.70 11.23 8.24
CA VAL A 170 -2.01 11.63 7.71
C VAL A 170 -3.07 10.51 7.82
N HIS A 171 -2.68 9.28 8.14
CA HIS A 171 -3.60 8.16 8.35
C HIS A 171 -4.20 8.17 9.75
N THR A 172 -5.04 9.16 10.06
CA THR A 172 -5.69 9.23 11.37
C THR A 172 -7.07 9.86 11.30
N ARG A 173 -7.97 9.37 12.18
CA ARG A 173 -9.27 9.99 12.47
C ARG A 173 -9.24 10.87 13.71
N THR A 174 -8.12 10.93 14.43
CA THR A 174 -8.02 11.67 15.70
C THR A 174 -7.87 13.17 15.49
N ILE A 175 -7.29 13.57 14.36
CA ILE A 175 -7.17 14.96 13.94
C ILE A 175 -8.30 15.25 12.94
N ASN A 176 -9.24 16.12 13.30
CA ASN A 176 -10.35 16.48 12.42
C ASN A 176 -9.87 17.34 11.25
N LYS A 177 -9.76 18.66 11.41
CA LYS A 177 -9.20 19.57 10.40
C LYS A 177 -8.02 20.35 10.96
N LEU A 178 -7.11 20.75 10.08
CA LEU A 178 -6.01 21.66 10.38
C LEU A 178 -6.36 23.09 9.95
N PRO A 179 -5.58 24.11 10.38
CA PRO A 179 -5.81 25.48 9.95
C PRO A 179 -5.86 25.60 8.42
N LYS A 180 -6.76 26.45 7.91
CA LYS A 180 -7.01 26.61 6.46
C LYS A 180 -5.76 26.86 5.62
N TRP A 181 -4.78 27.59 6.15
CA TRP A 181 -3.52 27.84 5.44
C TRP A 181 -2.67 26.58 5.26
N PHE A 182 -2.73 25.65 6.23
CA PHE A 182 -2.02 24.38 6.14
C PHE A 182 -2.74 23.46 5.16
N GLU A 183 -4.07 23.35 5.27
CA GLU A 183 -4.91 22.62 4.30
C GLU A 183 -4.92 23.25 2.90
N ALA A 184 -4.46 24.49 2.76
CA ALA A 184 -4.28 25.11 1.46
C ALA A 184 -3.13 24.46 0.67
N ILE A 185 -2.06 24.04 1.36
CA ILE A 185 -0.78 23.66 0.77
C ILE A 185 -0.49 22.17 0.94
N PHE A 186 -0.80 21.62 2.11
CA PHE A 186 -0.38 20.30 2.53
C PHE A 186 -1.55 19.32 2.60
N VAL A 187 -1.27 18.05 2.30
CA VAL A 187 -2.17 16.93 2.58
C VAL A 187 -2.29 16.78 4.09
N THR A 188 -3.51 16.65 4.57
CA THR A 188 -3.84 16.54 6.01
C THR A 188 -4.64 15.28 6.26
N PRO A 189 -4.86 14.90 7.52
CA PRO A 189 -5.73 13.78 7.84
C PRO A 189 -7.13 13.89 7.23
N SER A 190 -7.69 15.10 7.13
CA SER A 190 -8.99 15.32 6.47
C SER A 190 -8.95 14.98 4.98
N HIS A 191 -7.93 15.47 4.27
CA HIS A 191 -7.75 15.15 2.85
C HIS A 191 -7.55 13.66 2.62
N HIS A 192 -6.77 13.00 3.48
CA HIS A 192 -6.42 11.59 3.33
C HIS A 192 -7.57 10.65 3.73
N ARG A 193 -8.44 11.05 4.66
CA ARG A 193 -9.68 10.32 4.93
C ARG A 193 -10.62 10.31 3.73
N VAL A 194 -10.77 11.44 3.06
CA VAL A 194 -11.54 11.53 1.79
C VAL A 194 -10.92 10.62 0.75
N HIS A 195 -9.59 10.62 0.62
CA HIS A 195 -8.88 9.76 -0.32
C HIS A 195 -9.14 8.26 -0.10
N HIS A 196 -9.15 7.82 1.16
CA HIS A 196 -9.43 6.42 1.51
C HIS A 196 -10.91 6.04 1.54
N ALA A 197 -11.80 6.97 1.20
CA ALA A 197 -13.22 6.74 1.33
C ALA A 197 -13.79 5.93 0.17
N MET A 198 -14.74 5.05 0.48
CA MET A 198 -15.58 4.36 -0.52
C MET A 198 -16.88 5.12 -0.85
N ASN A 199 -17.12 6.27 -0.21
CA ASN A 199 -18.30 7.09 -0.48
C ASN A 199 -18.28 7.58 -1.94
N PRO A 200 -19.41 7.53 -2.67
CA PRO A 200 -19.46 7.94 -4.08
C PRO A 200 -18.91 9.35 -4.35
N GLU A 201 -19.14 10.31 -3.45
CA GLU A 201 -18.67 11.69 -3.58
C GLU A 201 -17.15 11.84 -3.46
N TYR A 202 -16.49 10.87 -2.85
CA TYR A 202 -15.07 10.90 -2.50
C TYR A 202 -14.20 9.96 -3.34
N ILE A 203 -14.81 9.10 -4.16
CA ILE A 203 -14.08 8.25 -5.10
C ILE A 203 -13.23 9.12 -6.03
N ASP A 204 -11.98 8.72 -6.20
CA ASP A 204 -11.00 9.39 -7.06
C ASP A 204 -10.71 10.84 -6.68
N LYS A 205 -10.51 11.08 -5.39
CA LYS A 205 -10.17 12.40 -4.84
C LYS A 205 -8.89 12.38 -4.02
N ASN A 206 -8.22 13.54 -3.98
CA ASN A 206 -7.09 13.86 -3.09
C ASN A 206 -5.91 12.87 -3.20
N TYR A 207 -5.29 12.76 -4.37
CA TYR A 207 -4.15 11.87 -4.64
C TYR A 207 -2.80 12.40 -4.13
N GLY A 208 -2.70 13.64 -3.65
CA GLY A 208 -1.45 14.22 -3.16
C GLY A 208 -0.80 13.38 -2.06
N GLY A 209 0.53 13.34 -2.04
CA GLY A 209 1.31 12.72 -0.96
C GLY A 209 1.60 13.70 0.16
N VAL A 210 2.34 14.77 -0.18
CA VAL A 210 2.68 15.86 0.73
C VAL A 210 1.90 17.12 0.40
N PHE A 211 1.84 17.50 -0.88
CA PHE A 211 1.18 18.73 -1.29
C PHE A 211 -0.21 18.46 -1.89
N ILE A 212 -1.24 19.06 -1.29
CA ILE A 212 -2.62 19.03 -1.83
C ILE A 212 -2.78 19.97 -3.03
N VAL A 213 -1.76 20.78 -3.32
CA VAL A 213 -1.73 21.72 -4.43
C VAL A 213 -1.93 21.00 -5.77
N TRP A 214 -1.37 19.81 -5.94
CA TRP A 214 -1.53 19.03 -7.17
C TRP A 214 -3.01 18.72 -7.43
N ASP A 215 -3.75 18.27 -6.42
CA ASP A 215 -5.18 17.99 -6.56
C ASP A 215 -6.00 19.22 -6.94
N LYS A 216 -5.63 20.39 -6.42
CA LYS A 216 -6.29 21.66 -6.76
C LYS A 216 -5.97 22.09 -8.19
N LEU A 217 -4.72 21.90 -8.63
CA LEU A 217 -4.29 22.23 -9.99
C LEU A 217 -4.92 21.31 -11.04
N PHE A 218 -5.06 20.02 -10.75
CA PHE A 218 -5.57 19.02 -11.69
C PHE A 218 -7.06 18.66 -11.49
N GLY A 219 -7.75 19.34 -10.58
CA GLY A 219 -9.20 19.21 -10.39
C GLY A 219 -9.67 17.92 -9.71
N THR A 220 -8.80 17.29 -8.92
CA THR A 220 -9.09 16.06 -8.14
C THR A 220 -9.31 16.35 -6.65
N PHE A 221 -9.23 17.62 -6.23
CA PHE A 221 -9.48 18.03 -4.85
C PHE A 221 -10.94 17.84 -4.42
N CYS A 222 -11.15 17.34 -3.20
CA CYS A 222 -12.44 17.31 -2.53
C CYS A 222 -12.25 17.57 -1.02
N GLU A 223 -13.08 18.47 -0.47
CA GLU A 223 -13.11 18.70 0.98
C GLU A 223 -13.91 17.60 1.69
N GLU A 224 -13.48 17.21 2.89
CA GLU A 224 -14.29 16.37 3.76
C GLU A 224 -15.51 17.17 4.27
N SER A 225 -16.68 16.80 3.73
CA SER A 225 -17.96 17.44 4.01
C SER A 225 -18.83 16.65 5.00
N PHE A 226 -18.66 15.33 5.03
CA PHE A 226 -19.29 14.38 5.94
C PHE A 226 -18.33 13.22 6.25
N GLU A 227 -18.62 12.47 7.32
CA GLU A 227 -17.76 11.39 7.82
C GLU A 227 -17.56 10.28 6.77
N PRO A 228 -16.32 9.99 6.37
CA PRO A 228 -16.02 8.95 5.41
C PRO A 228 -16.23 7.52 5.94
N ARG A 229 -16.56 6.62 5.02
CA ARG A 229 -16.49 5.15 5.19
C ARG A 229 -15.35 4.61 4.35
N TYR A 230 -14.64 3.63 4.88
CA TYR A 230 -13.40 3.11 4.30
C TYR A 230 -13.57 1.69 3.79
N GLY A 231 -12.59 1.24 3.01
CA GLY A 231 -12.60 -0.06 2.36
C GLY A 231 -12.73 0.07 0.85
N LEU A 232 -13.10 -1.04 0.22
CA LEU A 232 -13.27 -1.11 -1.23
C LEU A 232 -14.77 -1.06 -1.58
N THR A 233 -15.10 -0.51 -2.74
CA THR A 233 -16.47 -0.58 -3.30
C THR A 233 -17.01 -2.02 -3.42
N SER A 234 -16.08 -2.98 -3.52
CA SER A 234 -16.29 -4.41 -3.37
C SER A 234 -15.36 -4.94 -2.26
N GLN A 235 -15.91 -5.05 -1.04
CA GLN A 235 -15.14 -5.47 0.13
C GLN A 235 -14.48 -6.85 -0.04
N LEU A 236 -13.23 -6.96 0.42
CA LEU A 236 -12.42 -8.16 0.25
C LEU A 236 -12.81 -9.29 1.24
N HIS A 237 -13.26 -8.92 2.47
CA HIS A 237 -13.66 -9.84 3.55
C HIS A 237 -12.65 -10.98 3.85
N GLN A 238 -11.36 -10.71 3.73
CA GLN A 238 -10.30 -11.66 4.08
C GLN A 238 -9.07 -10.94 4.64
N TYR A 239 -8.38 -11.60 5.57
CA TYR A 239 -7.14 -11.10 6.17
C TYR A 239 -5.90 -11.78 5.58
N ASP A 240 -6.06 -12.73 4.64
CA ASP A 240 -4.93 -13.37 4.01
C ASP A 240 -4.18 -12.41 3.07
N PRO A 241 -2.88 -12.19 3.33
CA PRO A 241 -2.14 -11.14 2.63
C PRO A 241 -1.82 -11.50 1.18
N ILE A 242 -1.79 -12.78 0.84
CA ILE A 242 -1.47 -13.26 -0.51
C ILE A 242 -2.66 -13.00 -1.44
N GLY A 243 -3.83 -13.50 -1.08
CA GLY A 243 -5.11 -13.25 -1.73
C GLY A 243 -5.39 -11.76 -1.85
N ALA A 244 -5.14 -10.98 -0.80
CA ALA A 244 -5.27 -9.53 -0.84
C ALA A 244 -4.40 -8.86 -1.92
N ASN A 245 -3.21 -9.38 -2.23
CA ASN A 245 -2.36 -8.80 -3.28
C ASN A 245 -2.67 -9.33 -4.68
N ILE A 246 -3.14 -10.58 -4.81
CA ILE A 246 -3.31 -11.21 -6.13
C ILE A 246 -4.72 -11.10 -6.71
N HIS A 247 -5.74 -10.71 -5.92
CA HIS A 247 -7.13 -10.74 -6.38
C HIS A 247 -7.39 -9.90 -7.64
N VAL A 248 -6.89 -8.65 -7.71
CA VAL A 248 -7.06 -7.82 -8.93
C VAL A 248 -6.34 -8.43 -10.14
N LEU A 249 -5.15 -9.00 -9.94
CA LEU A 249 -4.42 -9.69 -11.02
C LEU A 249 -5.20 -10.94 -11.47
N LYS A 250 -5.73 -11.70 -10.53
CA LYS A 250 -6.57 -12.87 -10.81
C LYS A 250 -7.80 -12.47 -11.62
N ASP A 251 -8.45 -11.38 -11.28
CA ASP A 251 -9.62 -10.85 -12.01
C ASP A 251 -9.23 -10.42 -13.43
N LEU A 252 -8.10 -9.73 -13.61
CA LEU A 252 -7.56 -9.34 -14.92
C LEU A 252 -7.30 -10.54 -15.83
N PHE A 253 -6.58 -11.54 -15.34
CA PHE A 253 -6.28 -12.74 -16.12
C PHE A 253 -7.53 -13.59 -16.35
N SER A 254 -8.44 -13.64 -15.37
CA SER A 254 -9.74 -14.30 -15.50
C SER A 254 -10.56 -13.65 -16.61
N ASP A 255 -10.66 -12.32 -16.64
CA ASP A 255 -11.37 -11.58 -17.70
C ASP A 255 -10.77 -11.85 -19.08
N LEU A 256 -9.43 -11.85 -19.19
CA LEU A 256 -8.72 -12.17 -20.44
C LEU A 256 -9.01 -13.60 -20.93
N ILE A 257 -9.06 -14.57 -20.02
CA ILE A 257 -9.30 -15.98 -20.36
C ILE A 257 -10.77 -16.22 -20.72
N GLN A 258 -11.71 -15.65 -19.95
CA GLN A 258 -13.15 -15.92 -20.09
C GLN A 258 -13.81 -15.13 -21.22
N THR A 259 -13.34 -13.91 -21.52
CA THR A 259 -13.98 -13.10 -22.57
C THR A 259 -13.85 -13.76 -23.94
N LYS A 260 -14.92 -13.67 -24.72
CA LYS A 260 -14.94 -14.00 -26.15
C LYS A 260 -14.09 -12.99 -26.96
N TYR A 261 -13.94 -11.76 -26.47
CA TYR A 261 -13.25 -10.66 -27.15
C TYR A 261 -11.86 -10.42 -26.56
N LYS A 262 -10.85 -11.19 -26.98
CA LYS A 262 -9.49 -11.15 -26.40
C LYS A 262 -8.85 -9.76 -26.40
N TRP A 263 -9.15 -8.94 -27.41
CA TRP A 263 -8.69 -7.56 -27.42
C TRP A 263 -9.26 -6.73 -26.26
N GLN A 264 -10.56 -6.87 -25.94
CA GLN A 264 -11.15 -6.22 -24.76
C GLN A 264 -10.53 -6.74 -23.47
N GLY A 265 -10.18 -8.03 -23.42
CA GLY A 265 -9.45 -8.62 -22.30
C GLY A 265 -8.05 -8.04 -22.09
N ILE A 266 -7.33 -7.66 -23.17
CA ILE A 266 -6.02 -7.00 -23.06
C ILE A 266 -6.18 -5.53 -22.67
N VAL A 267 -7.11 -4.83 -23.32
CA VAL A 267 -7.38 -3.40 -23.06
C VAL A 267 -7.82 -3.19 -21.60
N SER A 268 -8.51 -4.16 -20.98
CA SER A 268 -8.96 -4.05 -19.59
C SER A 268 -7.82 -3.88 -18.57
N PHE A 269 -6.60 -4.31 -18.90
CA PHE A 269 -5.42 -4.11 -18.04
C PHE A 269 -5.07 -2.63 -17.89
N PHE A 270 -5.33 -1.84 -18.94
CA PHE A 270 -4.97 -0.44 -19.04
C PHE A 270 -6.18 0.50 -18.93
N SER A 271 -7.38 -0.05 -18.72
CA SER A 271 -8.59 0.72 -18.50
C SER A 271 -8.79 1.04 -17.02
N TYR A 272 -9.81 1.84 -16.75
CA TYR A 272 -10.26 2.13 -15.39
C TYR A 272 -10.67 0.84 -14.63
N PRO A 273 -10.48 0.76 -13.28
CA PRO A 273 -10.74 -0.46 -12.51
C PRO A 273 -12.15 -1.06 -12.65
N SER A 274 -13.18 -0.24 -12.89
CA SER A 274 -14.54 -0.74 -13.10
C SER A 274 -14.78 -1.39 -14.46
N VAL A 275 -13.95 -1.10 -15.48
CA VAL A 275 -14.20 -1.52 -16.86
C VAL A 275 -13.82 -2.99 -17.08
N ARG A 276 -14.77 -3.82 -17.51
CA ARG A 276 -14.52 -5.22 -17.90
C ARG A 276 -14.90 -5.46 -19.38
N PRO A 277 -14.50 -6.58 -20.00
CA PRO A 277 -15.00 -6.94 -21.33
C PRO A 277 -16.54 -6.99 -21.38
N ASP A 278 -17.15 -6.50 -22.44
CA ASP A 278 -18.59 -6.23 -22.51
C ASP A 278 -19.46 -7.50 -22.37
N ASP A 279 -18.95 -8.65 -22.78
CA ASP A 279 -19.61 -9.94 -22.61
C ASP A 279 -19.60 -10.45 -21.17
N LEU A 280 -18.71 -9.91 -20.32
CA LEU A 280 -18.60 -10.21 -18.90
C LEU A 280 -19.23 -9.14 -17.99
N GLN A 281 -19.66 -8.01 -18.58
CA GLN A 281 -20.34 -6.93 -17.87
C GLN A 281 -21.86 -7.15 -17.80
N ILE A 282 -22.46 -6.61 -16.74
CA ILE A 282 -23.91 -6.46 -16.63
C ILE A 282 -24.42 -5.55 -17.75
N ALA A 283 -25.68 -5.71 -18.15
CA ALA A 283 -26.24 -5.04 -19.32
C ALA A 283 -26.08 -3.51 -19.28
N MET A 284 -26.21 -2.88 -18.10
CA MET A 284 -26.09 -1.42 -17.93
C MET A 284 -24.67 -0.87 -18.13
N ASP A 285 -23.64 -1.72 -17.98
CA ASP A 285 -22.23 -1.30 -18.07
C ASP A 285 -21.57 -1.63 -19.40
N ARG A 286 -22.29 -2.31 -20.30
CA ARG A 286 -21.78 -2.63 -21.63
C ARG A 286 -21.47 -1.36 -22.41
N GLY A 287 -20.24 -1.26 -22.92
CA GLY A 287 -19.75 -0.05 -23.59
C GLY A 287 -19.42 1.13 -22.68
N VAL A 288 -19.66 1.03 -21.36
CA VAL A 288 -19.26 2.07 -20.40
C VAL A 288 -17.75 2.00 -20.19
N ARG A 289 -17.08 3.13 -20.43
CA ARG A 289 -15.63 3.31 -20.25
C ARG A 289 -15.28 4.51 -19.40
N ASP A 290 -16.14 5.52 -19.36
CA ASP A 290 -15.98 6.68 -18.49
C ASP A 290 -16.33 6.30 -17.04
N PRO A 291 -15.39 6.42 -16.08
CA PRO A 291 -15.65 6.13 -14.68
C PRO A 291 -16.79 6.95 -14.08
N LYS A 292 -17.03 8.17 -14.57
CA LYS A 292 -18.13 9.02 -14.08
C LYS A 292 -19.50 8.45 -14.44
N ILE A 293 -19.63 7.86 -15.62
CA ILE A 293 -20.86 7.19 -16.06
C ILE A 293 -21.06 5.93 -15.22
N TRP A 294 -20.01 5.12 -15.05
CA TRP A 294 -20.08 3.93 -14.20
C TRP A 294 -20.49 4.28 -12.76
N LEU A 295 -19.89 5.33 -12.18
CA LEU A 295 -20.21 5.80 -10.84
C LEU A 295 -21.65 6.30 -10.75
N ALA A 296 -22.16 6.99 -11.77
CA ALA A 296 -23.55 7.42 -11.83
C ALA A 296 -24.53 6.23 -11.80
N HIS A 297 -24.23 5.15 -12.53
CA HIS A 297 -25.03 3.92 -12.52
C HIS A 297 -25.07 3.25 -11.13
N HIS A 298 -23.94 3.28 -10.40
CA HIS A 298 -23.78 2.55 -9.13
C HIS A 298 -23.95 3.43 -7.88
N LYS A 299 -24.20 4.74 -8.03
CA LYS A 299 -24.21 5.69 -6.92
C LYS A 299 -25.14 5.25 -5.78
N LEU A 300 -26.35 4.80 -6.10
CA LEU A 300 -27.33 4.38 -5.10
C LEU A 300 -26.86 3.12 -4.35
N GLU A 301 -26.35 2.11 -5.07
CA GLU A 301 -25.84 0.88 -4.47
C GLU A 301 -24.67 1.17 -3.53
N LEU A 302 -23.71 1.98 -3.98
CA LEU A 302 -22.55 2.37 -3.17
C LEU A 302 -22.99 3.18 -1.94
N THR A 303 -23.94 4.09 -2.10
CA THR A 303 -24.52 4.86 -0.98
C THR A 303 -25.17 3.93 0.04
N GLN A 304 -25.86 2.88 -0.39
CA GLN A 304 -26.42 1.88 0.53
C GLN A 304 -25.33 1.08 1.23
N LYS A 305 -24.29 0.67 0.49
CA LYS A 305 -23.13 -0.06 1.06
C LYS A 305 -22.41 0.72 2.16
N VAL A 306 -22.32 2.05 2.03
CA VAL A 306 -21.77 2.96 3.06
C VAL A 306 -22.51 2.83 4.41
N PHE A 307 -23.79 2.43 4.40
CA PHE A 307 -24.58 2.21 5.62
C PHE A 307 -24.56 0.77 6.14
N ASN A 308 -23.96 -0.18 5.39
CA ASN A 308 -23.82 -1.55 5.86
C ASN A 308 -22.79 -1.65 6.99
N SER A 309 -22.89 -2.71 7.81
CA SER A 309 -21.95 -2.96 8.89
C SER A 309 -20.56 -3.28 8.34
N VAL A 310 -19.54 -2.60 8.88
CA VAL A 310 -18.11 -2.94 8.69
C VAL A 310 -17.88 -4.41 9.03
N PHE A 311 -17.08 -5.10 8.23
CA PHE A 311 -16.69 -6.48 8.47
C PHE A 311 -15.77 -6.58 9.70
N ARG A 312 -16.39 -6.61 10.89
CA ARG A 312 -15.72 -6.79 12.18
C ARG A 312 -16.13 -8.11 12.79
N ILE A 313 -15.46 -9.18 12.35
CA ILE A 313 -15.64 -10.51 12.93
C ILE A 313 -14.43 -10.82 13.80
N PRO A 314 -14.55 -10.79 15.13
CA PRO A 314 -13.50 -11.24 16.03
C PRO A 314 -13.08 -12.67 15.70
N SER A 315 -11.79 -12.95 15.58
CA SER A 315 -11.33 -14.30 15.24
C SER A 315 -11.59 -15.31 16.36
N GLY A 316 -11.81 -14.85 17.59
CA GLY A 316 -12.07 -15.70 18.75
C GLY A 316 -11.95 -14.96 20.09
N PRO A 317 -11.96 -15.71 21.22
CA PRO A 317 -11.81 -15.14 22.56
C PRO A 317 -10.42 -14.51 22.76
N THR A 318 -10.26 -13.72 23.82
CA THR A 318 -9.02 -12.99 24.13
C THR A 318 -7.77 -13.87 24.12
N ILE A 319 -7.86 -15.10 24.66
CA ILE A 319 -6.73 -16.04 24.67
C ILE A 319 -6.28 -16.43 23.25
N TYR A 320 -7.23 -16.59 22.33
CA TYR A 320 -6.93 -16.85 20.92
C TYR A 320 -6.29 -15.64 20.25
N ARG A 321 -6.75 -14.42 20.57
CA ARG A 321 -6.11 -13.18 20.10
C ARG A 321 -4.66 -13.05 20.59
N VAL A 322 -4.38 -13.41 21.84
CA VAL A 322 -2.99 -13.46 22.35
C VAL A 322 -2.13 -14.43 21.52
N TYR A 323 -2.66 -15.62 21.19
CA TYR A 323 -2.00 -16.54 20.28
C TYR A 323 -1.72 -15.92 18.90
N LEU A 324 -2.70 -15.26 18.28
CA LEU A 324 -2.51 -14.53 17.02
C LEU A 324 -1.41 -13.47 17.12
N GLY A 325 -1.31 -12.79 18.27
CA GLY A 325 -0.26 -11.82 18.54
C GLY A 325 1.14 -12.46 18.50
N PHE A 326 1.31 -13.65 19.09
CA PHE A 326 2.55 -14.40 18.97
C PHE A 326 2.81 -14.89 17.54
N GLN A 327 1.77 -15.36 16.84
CA GLN A 327 1.86 -15.77 15.44
C GLN A 327 2.25 -14.63 14.50
N PHE A 328 1.98 -13.39 14.88
CA PHE A 328 2.46 -12.20 14.19
C PHE A 328 3.88 -11.80 14.61
N ALA A 329 4.13 -11.72 15.92
CA ALA A 329 5.38 -11.19 16.47
C ALA A 329 6.59 -12.05 16.10
N ILE A 330 6.47 -13.38 16.17
CA ILE A 330 7.59 -14.30 15.90
C ILE A 330 8.07 -14.18 14.44
N PRO A 331 7.23 -14.38 13.41
CA PRO A 331 7.65 -14.20 12.01
C PRO A 331 8.13 -12.77 11.71
N THR A 332 7.57 -11.76 12.36
CA THR A 332 8.02 -10.37 12.19
C THR A 332 9.44 -10.17 12.70
N ILE A 333 9.74 -10.60 13.93
CA ILE A 333 11.09 -10.52 14.52
C ILE A 333 12.08 -11.32 13.66
N LEU A 334 11.70 -12.54 13.25
CA LEU A 334 12.51 -13.37 12.37
C LEU A 334 12.76 -12.69 11.02
N THR A 335 11.76 -12.05 10.42
CA THR A 335 11.91 -11.29 9.17
C THR A 335 12.93 -10.16 9.33
N LEU A 336 12.77 -9.33 10.36
CA LEU A 336 13.68 -8.19 10.60
C LEU A 336 15.11 -8.66 10.90
N TYR A 337 15.26 -9.71 11.70
CA TYR A 337 16.55 -10.32 11.98
C TYR A 337 17.20 -10.89 10.72
N PHE A 338 16.42 -11.64 9.94
CA PHE A 338 16.89 -12.33 8.75
C PHE A 338 17.28 -11.36 7.64
N LEU A 339 16.47 -10.34 7.34
CA LEU A 339 16.78 -9.34 6.30
C LEU A 339 18.11 -8.60 6.57
N LYS A 340 18.47 -8.36 7.84
CA LYS A 340 19.75 -7.74 8.21
C LYS A 340 20.96 -8.67 8.02
N ARG A 341 20.74 -9.98 7.99
CA ARG A 341 21.79 -11.01 7.96
C ARG A 341 21.76 -11.89 6.73
N MET A 342 20.84 -11.68 5.79
CA MET A 342 20.68 -12.53 4.61
C MET A 342 21.95 -12.60 3.75
N HIS A 343 22.81 -11.58 3.80
CA HIS A 343 24.12 -11.55 3.14
C HIS A 343 25.11 -12.61 3.65
N LEU A 344 24.85 -13.21 4.81
CA LEU A 344 25.65 -14.29 5.39
C LEU A 344 25.28 -15.68 4.85
N PHE A 345 24.18 -15.79 4.09
CA PHE A 345 23.61 -17.05 3.64
C PHE A 345 23.67 -17.18 2.12
N ARG A 346 23.64 -18.42 1.62
CA ARG A 346 23.57 -18.69 0.19
C ARG A 346 22.16 -18.48 -0.34
N LEU A 347 22.02 -18.24 -1.64
CA LEU A 347 20.72 -18.01 -2.27
C LEU A 347 19.66 -19.09 -1.96
N PRO A 348 19.96 -20.42 -1.98
CA PRO A 348 18.95 -21.42 -1.62
C PRO A 348 18.47 -21.33 -0.17
N GLU A 349 19.38 -20.99 0.75
CA GLU A 349 19.06 -20.80 2.17
C GLU A 349 18.16 -19.57 2.34
N VAL A 350 18.52 -18.47 1.66
CA VAL A 350 17.72 -17.25 1.65
C VAL A 350 16.33 -17.50 1.11
N SER A 351 16.22 -18.12 -0.07
CA SER A 351 14.93 -18.44 -0.68
C SER A 351 14.07 -19.32 0.23
N SER A 352 14.66 -20.32 0.87
CA SER A 352 13.92 -21.24 1.76
C SER A 352 13.35 -20.52 2.99
N VAL A 353 14.14 -19.64 3.62
CA VAL A 353 13.67 -18.86 4.77
C VAL A 353 12.60 -17.85 4.35
N LEU A 354 12.78 -17.14 3.23
CA LEU A 354 11.79 -16.18 2.73
C LEU A 354 10.45 -16.86 2.40
N VAL A 355 10.47 -18.01 1.72
CA VAL A 355 9.25 -18.79 1.44
C VAL A 355 8.53 -19.15 2.73
N LEU A 356 9.25 -19.57 3.77
CA LEU A 356 8.65 -19.94 5.04
C LEU A 356 8.11 -18.75 5.83
N LEU A 357 8.77 -17.59 5.76
CA LEU A 357 8.24 -16.34 6.33
C LEU A 357 6.94 -15.92 5.63
N VAL A 358 6.91 -15.96 4.28
CA VAL A 358 5.70 -15.69 3.50
C VAL A 358 4.58 -16.67 3.87
N PHE A 359 4.90 -17.96 3.98
CA PHE A 359 3.95 -18.98 4.38
C PHE A 359 3.41 -18.77 5.81
N SER A 360 4.25 -18.25 6.71
CA SER A 360 3.85 -17.93 8.09
C SER A 360 2.80 -16.82 8.15
N PHE A 361 2.98 -15.75 7.37
CA PHE A 361 1.98 -14.67 7.28
C PHE A 361 0.71 -15.10 6.53
N TYR A 362 0.84 -15.96 5.51
CA TYR A 362 -0.33 -16.58 4.87
C TYR A 362 -1.16 -17.40 5.87
N SER A 363 -0.49 -18.22 6.69
CA SER A 363 -1.14 -19.00 7.76
C SER A 363 -1.80 -18.11 8.80
N LEU A 364 -1.12 -17.03 9.22
CA LEU A 364 -1.68 -16.03 10.13
C LEU A 364 -2.96 -15.40 9.57
N GLY A 365 -2.98 -15.05 8.29
CA GLY A 365 -4.17 -14.55 7.61
C GLY A 365 -5.37 -15.50 7.72
N LYS A 366 -5.13 -16.82 7.53
CA LYS A 366 -6.17 -17.85 7.70
C LYS A 366 -6.62 -18.03 9.15
N LEU A 367 -5.72 -17.87 10.11
CA LEU A 367 -6.08 -17.87 11.53
C LEU A 367 -6.91 -16.65 11.93
N LEU A 368 -6.62 -15.47 11.37
CA LEU A 368 -7.38 -14.24 11.57
C LEU A 368 -8.81 -14.33 11.02
N GLU A 369 -9.01 -15.08 9.94
CA GLU A 369 -10.36 -15.34 9.39
C GLU A 369 -11.23 -16.22 10.32
N GLY A 370 -10.65 -16.89 11.33
CA GLY A 370 -11.40 -17.74 12.27
C GLY A 370 -12.01 -19.00 11.65
N LYS A 371 -11.65 -19.32 10.40
CA LYS A 371 -12.18 -20.47 9.63
C LYS A 371 -11.53 -21.78 10.06
N LYS A 372 -12.29 -22.87 10.16
CA LYS A 372 -11.81 -24.17 10.70
C LYS A 372 -10.69 -24.79 9.87
N GLU A 373 -10.49 -24.38 8.62
CA GLU A 373 -9.49 -24.94 7.71
C GLU A 373 -8.05 -24.51 8.02
N TRP A 374 -7.82 -23.64 9.01
CA TRP A 374 -6.50 -23.13 9.37
C TRP A 374 -5.48 -24.24 9.66
N PHE A 375 -5.90 -25.39 10.22
CA PHE A 375 -4.98 -26.50 10.54
C PHE A 375 -4.25 -27.05 9.31
N ARG A 376 -4.87 -26.94 8.12
CA ARG A 376 -4.28 -27.39 6.85
C ARG A 376 -3.06 -26.57 6.43
N VAL A 377 -2.94 -25.36 6.97
CA VAL A 377 -1.84 -24.43 6.68
C VAL A 377 -0.87 -24.38 7.85
N GLU A 378 -1.40 -24.38 9.07
CA GLU A 378 -0.65 -24.19 10.29
C GLU A 378 0.22 -25.39 10.67
N ILE A 379 -0.28 -26.62 10.51
CA ILE A 379 0.50 -27.83 10.81
C ILE A 379 1.71 -27.95 9.86
N PRO A 380 1.55 -27.87 8.52
CA PRO A 380 2.69 -27.89 7.61
C PRO A 380 3.71 -26.78 7.90
N LYS A 381 3.26 -25.58 8.29
CA LYS A 381 4.16 -24.45 8.61
C LYS A 381 5.15 -24.81 9.71
N TYR A 382 4.68 -25.43 10.80
CA TYR A 382 5.58 -25.82 11.89
C TYR A 382 6.53 -26.95 11.51
N PHE A 383 6.08 -27.92 10.72
CA PHE A 383 6.99 -28.94 10.17
C PHE A 383 8.07 -28.33 9.28
N SER A 384 7.72 -27.34 8.44
CA SER A 384 8.69 -26.61 7.63
C SER A 384 9.70 -25.82 8.47
N TRP A 385 9.26 -25.17 9.56
CA TRP A 385 10.17 -24.51 10.51
C TRP A 385 11.12 -25.49 11.18
N LEU A 386 10.61 -26.63 11.66
CA LEU A 386 11.42 -27.66 12.29
C LEU A 386 12.47 -28.21 11.30
N PHE A 387 12.06 -28.50 10.07
CA PHE A 387 12.96 -28.97 9.02
C PHE A 387 14.09 -27.96 8.74
N LEU A 388 13.75 -26.68 8.58
CA LEU A 388 14.75 -25.63 8.35
C LEU A 388 15.69 -25.46 9.55
N LEU A 389 15.17 -25.51 10.77
CA LEU A 389 16.00 -25.48 11.98
C LEU A 389 16.99 -26.63 11.98
N VAL A 390 16.53 -27.88 11.79
CA VAL A 390 17.40 -29.05 11.73
C VAL A 390 18.48 -28.88 10.65
N TYR A 391 18.11 -28.43 9.45
CA TYR A 391 19.06 -28.18 8.36
C TYR A 391 20.15 -27.17 8.73
N PHE A 392 19.79 -26.06 9.38
CA PHE A 392 20.76 -25.03 9.78
C PHE A 392 21.63 -25.45 10.98
N PHE A 393 21.18 -26.38 11.82
CA PHE A 393 21.95 -26.89 12.96
C PHE A 393 22.85 -28.09 12.61
N THR A 394 22.59 -28.79 11.50
CA THR A 394 23.39 -29.95 11.06
C THR A 394 24.44 -29.61 10.00
N LYS A 395 24.41 -28.38 9.48
CA LYS A 395 25.48 -27.78 8.67
C LYS A 395 26.48 -27.05 9.55
#